data_AF-A0AAN8DE70-F1
#
_entry.id   AF-A0AAN8DE70-F1
#
_cell.length_a   1.000
_cell.length_b   1.000
_cell.length_c   1.000
_cell.angle_alpha   90.00
_cell.angle_beta   90.00
_cell.angle_gamma   90.00
#
_symmetry.space_group_name_H-M   'P 1'
#
loop_
_entity.id
_entity.type
_entity.pdbx_description
1 polymer ?
#
loop_
_entity_poly.entity_id
_entity_poly.type
_entity_poly.pdbx_seq_one_letter_code
_entity_poly.pdbx_strand_id
1 'polypeptide(L)'
;MGKITFYEERNFQGRSYECQSDCSDMTPNLNSSQSCRVESGCFMVYDRPNYMGNQIFLRSGEYSDNMSFGTSGSFRSCRQIPQHRGSFRIKIYEKENFGGKGMNTKMGRIIFYEDNNFQGCSYETSSDCAELTSYLSRCNSCRVESGCFMVYERPNYMGHQTLARRGEYPDNQHLMGMSMSDCIRSCRMIPTHKGQFRMRMYERENFRGQMNELLDDCDSIQDRFCMSDCQSAHLHSSHSSVQRTNQIQIMTMGKIIFYEDRNFQGSQYETSSDCPELTSYLTRCHSCKVESGSFMVYDRPNYMGNQYFMKRGEYSDYMSMMGMSDCIRSCRTIPMHSGSYKMRIYERENFGGQMNEMNEDCTNIQERYRMSDCQSCNVMDGNWLMYEQPNFRGKMMYMRPGEYKSFREMGMNGQRFMSMKRIMDSCN
;
A
#
# COMPACT_ATOMS: atom_id res chain seq x y z
N MET A 1 -18.80 7.90 5.66
CA MET A 1 -18.45 9.31 5.85
C MET A 1 -17.05 9.37 6.42
N GLY A 2 -16.25 10.37 6.05
CA GLY A 2 -14.93 10.58 6.64
C GLY A 2 -15.06 11.38 7.92
N LYS A 3 -14.06 11.26 8.80
CA LYS A 3 -13.96 11.99 10.05
C LYS A 3 -12.52 12.38 10.32
N ILE A 4 -12.29 13.67 10.54
CA ILE A 4 -10.99 14.24 10.91
C ILE A 4 -11.16 15.15 12.13
N THR A 5 -10.22 15.06 13.06
CA THR A 5 -10.18 15.87 14.28
C THR A 5 -8.87 16.65 14.30
N PHE A 6 -8.97 17.97 14.36
CA PHE A 6 -7.84 18.88 14.47
C PHE A 6 -7.64 19.27 15.93
N TYR A 7 -6.38 19.41 16.35
CA TYR A 7 -6.00 19.76 17.72
C TYR A 7 -5.15 21.02 17.72
N GLU A 8 -5.35 21.86 18.73
CA GLU A 8 -4.66 23.14 18.88
C GLU A 8 -3.18 22.98 19.13
N GLU A 9 -2.77 21.91 19.80
CA GLU A 9 -1.39 21.60 20.12
C GLU A 9 -0.89 20.34 19.40
N ARG A 10 0.43 20.12 19.45
CA ARG A 10 1.04 18.88 18.96
C ARG A 10 0.63 17.69 19.84
N ASN A 11 0.82 16.48 19.33
CA ASN A 11 0.53 15.24 20.05
C ASN A 11 -0.93 15.14 20.56
N PHE A 12 -1.87 15.71 19.79
CA PHE A 12 -3.31 15.61 20.02
C PHE A 12 -3.77 16.21 21.35
N GLN A 13 -3.11 17.29 21.77
CA GLN A 13 -3.41 18.01 23.00
C GLN A 13 -4.18 19.32 22.73
N GLY A 14 -4.69 19.93 23.81
CA GLY A 14 -5.39 21.20 23.75
C GLY A 14 -6.83 21.08 23.23
N ARG A 15 -7.40 22.21 22.79
CA ARG A 15 -8.74 22.24 22.21
C ARG A 15 -8.77 21.49 20.89
N SER A 16 -9.86 20.78 20.62
CA SER A 16 -10.05 20.06 19.36
C SER A 16 -11.26 20.57 18.59
N TYR A 17 -11.21 20.41 17.27
CA TYR A 17 -12.33 20.65 16.37
C TYR A 17 -12.48 19.48 15.39
N GLU A 18 -13.67 18.91 15.36
CA GLU A 18 -13.99 17.76 14.52
C GLU A 18 -14.72 18.20 13.24
N CYS A 19 -14.34 17.61 12.11
CA CYS A 19 -14.99 17.79 10.83
C CYS A 19 -15.40 16.42 10.25
N GLN A 20 -16.69 16.30 9.91
CA GLN A 20 -17.25 15.13 9.22
C GLN A 20 -17.64 15.43 7.76
N SER A 21 -17.42 16.67 7.33
CA SER A 21 -17.71 17.20 5.99
C SER A 21 -16.71 18.30 5.63
N ASP A 22 -16.86 18.89 4.45
CA ASP A 22 -16.10 20.07 4.05
C ASP A 22 -16.27 21.21 5.06
N CYS A 23 -15.17 21.86 5.42
CA CYS A 23 -15.12 23.03 6.28
C CYS A 23 -14.28 24.11 5.59
N SER A 24 -14.93 25.19 5.16
CA SER A 24 -14.27 26.29 4.45
C SER A 24 -13.47 27.19 5.37
N ASP A 25 -13.79 27.27 6.67
CA ASP A 25 -13.02 28.05 7.63
C ASP A 25 -13.17 27.47 9.04
N MET A 26 -12.06 26.94 9.55
CA MET A 26 -11.98 26.37 10.89
C MET A 26 -11.68 27.43 11.96
N THR A 27 -11.24 28.63 11.57
CA THR A 27 -10.79 29.70 12.47
C THR A 27 -11.80 30.05 13.58
N PRO A 28 -13.12 30.08 13.34
CA PRO A 28 -14.11 30.34 14.41
C PRO A 28 -14.14 29.27 15.51
N ASN A 29 -13.73 28.04 15.20
CA ASN A 29 -13.81 26.89 16.09
C ASN A 29 -12.46 26.50 16.69
N LEU A 30 -11.38 26.78 15.97
CA LEU A 30 -10.01 26.44 16.33
C LEU A 30 -9.03 27.51 15.81
N ASN A 31 -8.36 28.21 16.73
CA ASN A 31 -7.48 29.33 16.41
C ASN A 31 -6.20 28.92 15.66
N SER A 32 -5.68 27.75 15.99
CA SER A 32 -4.52 27.12 15.36
C SER A 32 -4.70 25.61 15.38
N SER A 33 -4.19 24.90 14.37
CA SER A 33 -4.20 23.44 14.36
C SER A 33 -2.79 22.90 14.19
N GLN A 34 -2.22 22.35 15.26
CA GLN A 34 -0.83 21.87 15.28
C GLN A 34 -0.70 20.34 15.15
N SER A 35 -1.79 19.60 15.35
CA SER A 35 -1.86 18.16 15.03
C SER A 35 -3.26 17.76 14.57
N CYS A 36 -3.41 16.60 13.94
CA CYS A 36 -4.71 16.08 13.53
C CYS A 36 -4.78 14.55 13.47
N ARG A 37 -5.97 14.00 13.65
CA ARG A 37 -6.27 12.57 13.49
C ARG A 37 -7.35 12.39 12.45
N VAL A 38 -7.07 11.58 11.43
CA VAL A 38 -8.09 11.14 10.47
C VAL A 38 -8.56 9.77 10.92
N GLU A 39 -9.74 9.72 11.54
CA GLU A 39 -10.31 8.46 12.04
C GLU A 39 -10.90 7.62 10.90
N SER A 40 -11.41 8.27 9.85
CA SER A 40 -11.94 7.59 8.67
C SER A 40 -11.95 8.52 7.45
N GLY A 41 -11.88 7.95 6.25
CA GLY A 41 -11.90 8.74 5.01
C GLY A 41 -10.55 9.32 4.62
N CYS A 42 -10.59 10.26 3.69
CA CYS A 42 -9.42 11.03 3.25
C CYS A 42 -9.81 12.49 3.14
N PHE A 43 -8.88 13.38 3.47
CA PHE A 43 -9.12 14.81 3.49
C PHE A 43 -8.01 15.53 2.74
N MET A 44 -8.37 16.57 2.00
CA MET A 44 -7.42 17.60 1.59
C MET A 44 -7.52 18.74 2.60
N VAL A 45 -6.42 19.07 3.27
CA VAL A 45 -6.35 20.16 4.24
C VAL A 45 -5.52 21.31 3.67
N TYR A 46 -5.85 22.52 4.09
CA TYR A 46 -5.29 23.75 3.56
C TYR A 46 -4.84 24.64 4.71
N ASP A 47 -3.72 25.35 4.54
CA ASP A 47 -3.19 26.26 5.55
C ASP A 47 -3.82 27.66 5.53
N ARG A 48 -4.76 27.93 4.61
CA ARG A 48 -5.61 29.13 4.61
C ARG A 48 -7.10 28.78 4.57
N PRO A 49 -7.99 29.70 5.01
CA PRO A 49 -9.42 29.56 4.81
C PRO A 49 -9.79 29.51 3.32
N ASN A 50 -11.02 29.09 3.05
CA ASN A 50 -11.63 28.97 1.73
C ASN A 50 -10.87 28.05 0.76
N TYR A 51 -10.22 27.02 1.29
CA TYR A 51 -9.50 26.00 0.51
C TYR A 51 -8.34 26.57 -0.30
N MET A 52 -7.65 27.57 0.28
CA MET A 52 -6.53 28.26 -0.36
C MET A 52 -5.20 27.92 0.33
N GLY A 53 -4.09 28.17 -0.36
CA GLY A 53 -2.75 27.97 0.18
C GLY A 53 -2.21 26.55 -0.04
N ASN A 54 -1.30 26.12 0.83
CA ASN A 54 -0.64 24.83 0.73
C ASN A 54 -1.62 23.69 0.96
N GLN A 55 -1.63 22.73 0.05
CA GLN A 55 -2.56 21.61 0.05
C GLN A 55 -1.88 20.35 0.54
N ILE A 56 -2.44 19.72 1.58
CA ILE A 56 -1.92 18.45 2.10
C ILE A 56 -3.01 17.40 2.05
N PHE A 57 -2.66 16.26 1.48
CA PHE A 57 -3.53 15.10 1.44
C PHE A 57 -3.30 14.20 2.65
N LEU A 58 -4.33 14.02 3.46
CA LEU A 58 -4.32 13.19 4.65
C LEU A 58 -5.18 11.94 4.46
N ARG A 59 -4.58 10.77 4.67
CA ARG A 59 -5.28 9.48 4.78
C ARG A 59 -5.66 9.21 6.25
N SER A 60 -6.47 8.18 6.47
CA SER A 60 -6.69 7.63 7.81
C SER A 60 -5.36 7.40 8.52
N GLY A 61 -5.23 7.91 9.75
CA GLY A 61 -3.97 7.93 10.48
C GLY A 61 -3.86 9.07 11.49
N GLU A 62 -2.80 9.03 12.28
CA GLU A 62 -2.47 10.01 13.31
C GLU A 62 -1.29 10.90 12.86
N TYR A 63 -1.47 12.21 12.90
CA TYR A 63 -0.47 13.20 12.48
C TYR A 63 -0.17 14.13 13.66
N SER A 64 0.83 13.76 14.45
CA SER A 64 1.13 14.39 15.75
C SER A 64 1.79 15.77 15.66
N ASP A 65 2.29 16.16 14.49
CA ASP A 65 2.92 17.47 14.26
C ASP A 65 2.71 17.94 12.82
N ASN A 66 1.87 18.96 12.61
CA ASN A 66 1.56 19.50 11.29
C ASN A 66 2.76 20.22 10.63
N MET A 67 3.75 20.65 11.42
CA MET A 67 5.01 21.21 10.86
C MET A 67 5.78 20.16 10.08
N SER A 68 5.51 18.87 10.30
CA SER A 68 6.15 17.79 9.56
C SER A 68 5.79 17.72 8.07
N PHE A 69 4.81 18.52 7.63
CA PHE A 69 4.43 18.67 6.24
C PHE A 69 5.02 19.92 5.56
N GLY A 70 5.93 20.64 6.21
CA GLY A 70 6.57 21.83 5.63
C GLY A 70 5.61 23.02 5.45
N THR A 71 4.56 23.12 6.26
CA THR A 71 3.61 24.24 6.26
C THR A 71 3.79 25.16 7.46
N SER A 72 3.00 26.24 7.52
CA SER A 72 2.93 27.17 8.66
C SER A 72 2.45 26.53 9.97
N GLY A 73 2.24 25.21 10.00
CA GLY A 73 1.86 24.45 11.18
C GLY A 73 0.40 24.64 11.58
N SER A 74 -0.43 25.35 10.81
CA SER A 74 -1.85 25.57 11.09
C SER A 74 -2.73 25.28 9.89
N PHE A 75 -3.52 24.22 9.96
CA PHE A 75 -4.61 24.00 9.00
C PHE A 75 -5.80 24.91 9.31
N ARG A 76 -6.43 25.44 8.25
CA ARG A 76 -7.48 26.47 8.33
C ARG A 76 -8.74 26.11 7.53
N SER A 77 -8.65 25.21 6.57
CA SER A 77 -9.83 24.62 5.93
C SER A 77 -9.57 23.18 5.51
N CYS A 78 -10.62 22.40 5.31
CA CYS A 78 -10.51 21.01 4.86
C CYS A 78 -11.66 20.62 3.94
N ARG A 79 -11.37 19.79 2.93
CA ARG A 79 -12.38 19.10 2.14
C ARG A 79 -12.30 17.62 2.39
N GLN A 80 -13.43 17.01 2.67
CA GLN A 80 -13.54 15.57 2.60
C GLN A 80 -13.42 15.18 1.13
N ILE A 81 -12.47 14.32 0.82
CA ILE A 81 -12.39 13.74 -0.51
C ILE A 81 -13.51 12.70 -0.59
N PRO A 82 -14.49 12.86 -1.52
CA PRO A 82 -15.51 11.84 -1.73
C PRO A 82 -14.79 10.54 -2.02
N GLN A 83 -15.08 9.50 -1.23
CA GLN A 83 -14.63 8.15 -1.54
C GLN A 83 -15.35 7.68 -2.79
N HIS A 84 -14.85 8.07 -3.96
CA HIS A 84 -15.28 7.45 -5.21
C HIS A 84 -14.81 6.00 -5.18
N ARG A 85 -15.76 5.07 -5.33
CA ARG A 85 -15.49 3.64 -5.55
C ARG A 85 -14.95 3.44 -6.97
N GLY A 86 -13.72 3.91 -7.21
CA GLY A 86 -13.00 3.73 -8.47
C GLY A 86 -11.53 4.09 -8.28
N SER A 87 -10.64 3.40 -9.01
CA SER A 87 -9.22 3.77 -9.01
C SER A 87 -9.05 5.13 -9.69
N PHE A 88 -8.43 6.10 -9.02
CA PHE A 88 -7.95 7.30 -9.70
C PHE A 88 -6.72 6.96 -10.54
N ARG A 89 -6.63 7.55 -11.74
CA ARG A 89 -5.55 7.31 -12.71
C ARG A 89 -4.63 8.52 -12.73
N ILE A 90 -3.44 8.36 -12.18
CA ILE A 90 -2.37 9.35 -12.33
C ILE A 90 -1.53 8.93 -13.54
N LYS A 91 -1.45 9.79 -14.56
CA LYS A 91 -0.53 9.62 -15.69
C LYS A 91 0.64 10.58 -15.49
N ILE A 92 1.85 10.03 -15.59
CA ILE A 92 3.09 10.77 -15.44
C ILE A 92 3.78 10.82 -16.79
N TYR A 93 4.15 12.03 -17.18
CA TYR A 93 4.83 12.33 -18.42
C TYR A 93 6.33 12.44 -18.15
N GLU A 94 7.14 12.40 -19.20
CA GLU A 94 8.60 12.42 -19.10
C GLU A 94 9.12 13.81 -18.70
N LYS A 95 8.49 14.89 -19.18
CA LYS A 95 8.88 16.30 -18.99
C LYS A 95 7.83 17.12 -18.23
N GLU A 96 8.22 18.28 -17.71
CA GLU A 96 7.31 19.26 -17.11
C GLU A 96 6.19 19.67 -18.07
N ASN A 97 5.10 20.24 -17.56
CA ASN A 97 3.92 20.63 -18.35
C ASN A 97 3.31 19.50 -19.19
N PHE A 98 3.41 18.26 -18.69
CA PHE A 98 2.91 17.05 -19.35
C PHE A 98 3.58 16.72 -20.70
N GLY A 99 4.79 17.23 -20.95
CA GLY A 99 5.53 16.92 -22.17
C GLY A 99 6.18 15.52 -22.20
N GLY A 100 6.36 14.95 -23.38
CA GLY A 100 7.05 13.67 -23.60
C GLY A 100 6.16 12.43 -23.49
N LYS A 101 6.71 11.22 -23.65
CA LYS A 101 5.88 9.99 -23.70
C LYS A 101 5.30 9.64 -22.33
N GLY A 102 4.02 9.25 -22.30
CA GLY A 102 3.38 8.68 -21.11
C GLY A 102 4.11 7.40 -20.65
N MET A 103 4.54 7.37 -19.39
CA MET A 103 5.38 6.29 -18.88
C MET A 103 4.57 4.99 -18.68
N ASN A 104 5.03 3.90 -19.30
CA ASN A 104 4.47 2.55 -19.15
C ASN A 104 5.46 1.69 -18.35
N THR A 105 5.20 1.44 -17.07
CA THR A 105 6.20 0.89 -16.17
C THR A 105 5.63 -0.29 -15.41
N LYS A 106 5.78 -1.49 -15.99
CA LYS A 106 5.25 -2.73 -15.39
C LYS A 106 5.95 -3.18 -14.12
N MET A 107 7.11 -2.63 -13.76
CA MET A 107 7.74 -2.73 -12.44
C MET A 107 8.59 -1.47 -12.24
N GLY A 108 8.29 -0.68 -11.20
CA GLY A 108 9.13 0.47 -10.85
C GLY A 108 10.44 -0.02 -10.23
N ARG A 109 11.55 0.64 -10.53
CA ARG A 109 12.88 0.34 -9.98
C ARG A 109 13.62 1.65 -9.74
N ILE A 110 13.95 1.91 -8.48
CA ILE A 110 14.75 3.04 -8.04
C ILE A 110 15.92 2.54 -7.20
N ILE A 111 17.09 3.14 -7.42
CA ILE A 111 18.32 2.87 -6.68
C ILE A 111 18.74 4.16 -6.00
N PHE A 112 18.88 4.13 -4.70
CA PHE A 112 19.34 5.22 -3.85
C PHE A 112 20.81 5.01 -3.50
N TYR A 113 21.58 6.09 -3.39
CA TYR A 113 23.00 6.08 -3.07
C TYR A 113 23.30 7.05 -1.92
N GLU A 114 24.21 6.66 -1.04
CA GLU A 114 24.58 7.48 0.12
C GLU A 114 25.18 8.83 -0.29
N ASP A 115 26.01 8.83 -1.31
CA ASP A 115 26.77 10.00 -1.72
C ASP A 115 26.29 10.54 -3.07
N ASN A 116 26.69 11.78 -3.37
CA ASN A 116 26.47 12.38 -4.68
C ASN A 116 27.17 11.56 -5.78
N ASN A 117 26.71 11.72 -7.02
CA ASN A 117 27.25 11.06 -8.21
C ASN A 117 27.26 9.53 -8.10
N PHE A 118 26.24 8.97 -7.44
CA PHE A 118 26.00 7.51 -7.36
C PHE A 118 27.14 6.75 -6.68
N GLN A 119 27.73 7.35 -5.64
CA GLN A 119 28.82 6.79 -4.86
C GLN A 119 28.35 6.28 -3.49
N GLY A 120 29.20 5.53 -2.80
CA GLY A 120 28.91 4.98 -1.48
C GLY A 120 28.04 3.71 -1.53
N CYS A 121 27.42 3.34 -0.40
CA CYS A 121 26.49 2.23 -0.37
C CYS A 121 25.21 2.56 -1.15
N SER A 122 24.59 1.53 -1.71
CA SER A 122 23.37 1.67 -2.49
C SER A 122 22.24 0.79 -1.96
N TYR A 123 21.02 1.29 -2.04
CA TYR A 123 19.81 0.55 -1.70
C TYR A 123 18.83 0.60 -2.87
N GLU A 124 18.36 -0.57 -3.29
CA GLU A 124 17.43 -0.72 -4.40
C GLU A 124 16.06 -1.12 -3.89
N THR A 125 15.01 -0.50 -4.45
CA THR A 125 13.62 -0.92 -4.17
C THR A 125 12.74 -0.80 -5.42
N SER A 126 11.76 -1.70 -5.48
CA SER A 126 10.66 -1.69 -6.46
C SER A 126 9.30 -1.41 -5.81
N SER A 127 9.29 -1.07 -4.52
CA SER A 127 8.08 -0.84 -3.73
C SER A 127 8.24 0.38 -2.83
N ASP A 128 7.16 0.72 -2.12
CA ASP A 128 7.19 1.76 -1.10
C ASP A 128 8.27 1.44 -0.03
N CYS A 129 8.98 2.47 0.39
CA CYS A 129 9.98 2.42 1.45
C CYS A 129 9.67 3.53 2.44
N ALA A 130 9.15 3.16 3.62
CA ALA A 130 8.77 4.12 4.65
C ALA A 130 10.00 4.71 5.39
N GLU A 131 11.13 4.01 5.40
CA GLU A 131 12.31 4.46 6.14
C GLU A 131 13.60 3.99 5.44
N LEU A 132 14.21 4.91 4.68
CA LEU A 132 15.47 4.67 3.98
C LEU A 132 16.66 4.56 4.93
N THR A 133 16.60 5.16 6.12
CA THR A 133 17.67 5.13 7.13
C THR A 133 18.00 3.74 7.65
N SER A 134 17.06 2.80 7.51
CA SER A 134 17.27 1.39 7.82
C SER A 134 18.23 0.69 6.86
N TYR A 135 18.48 1.29 5.69
CA TYR A 135 19.30 0.71 4.63
C TYR A 135 20.51 1.56 4.27
N LEU A 136 20.37 2.89 4.31
CA LEU A 136 21.42 3.85 3.97
C LEU A 136 21.56 4.88 5.10
N SER A 137 22.79 5.24 5.50
CA SER A 137 23.01 6.25 6.55
C SER A 137 22.52 7.64 6.15
N ARG A 138 22.53 7.92 4.83
CA ARG A 138 22.03 9.12 4.17
C ARG A 138 21.66 8.79 2.72
N CYS A 139 20.96 9.68 2.03
CA CYS A 139 20.66 9.51 0.61
C CYS A 139 20.80 10.84 -0.12
N ASN A 140 21.81 10.91 -0.98
CA ASN A 140 22.19 12.14 -1.67
C ASN A 140 22.09 12.05 -3.19
N SER A 141 21.95 10.87 -3.77
CA SER A 141 21.68 10.71 -5.19
C SER A 141 20.81 9.47 -5.45
N CYS A 142 20.09 9.46 -6.58
CA CYS A 142 19.29 8.30 -6.96
C CYS A 142 19.20 8.11 -8.48
N ARG A 143 19.01 6.87 -8.91
CA ARG A 143 18.70 6.51 -10.29
C ARG A 143 17.35 5.82 -10.35
N VAL A 144 16.45 6.35 -11.17
CA VAL A 144 15.17 5.72 -11.47
C VAL A 144 15.33 5.01 -12.80
N GLU A 145 15.48 3.68 -12.77
CA GLU A 145 15.66 2.88 -13.98
C GLU A 145 14.34 2.65 -14.73
N SER A 146 13.26 2.46 -13.97
CA SER A 146 11.89 2.29 -14.46
C SER A 146 10.88 2.75 -13.43
N GLY A 147 9.66 3.08 -13.85
CA GLY A 147 8.63 3.58 -12.92
C GLY A 147 8.73 5.06 -12.65
N CYS A 148 7.87 5.51 -11.74
CA CYS A 148 7.95 6.81 -11.12
C CYS A 148 7.79 6.62 -9.62
N PHE A 149 8.52 7.42 -8.86
CA PHE A 149 8.48 7.38 -7.41
C PHE A 149 8.21 8.78 -6.88
N MET A 150 7.36 8.88 -5.87
CA MET A 150 7.32 10.07 -5.02
C MET A 150 8.37 9.87 -3.95
N VAL A 151 9.38 10.75 -3.88
CA VAL A 151 10.39 10.75 -2.83
C VAL A 151 10.05 11.81 -1.79
N TYR A 152 10.46 11.57 -0.55
CA TYR A 152 10.11 12.39 0.60
C TYR A 152 11.34 12.69 1.45
N GLU A 153 11.45 13.92 1.92
CA GLU A 153 12.52 14.40 2.80
C GLU A 153 12.52 13.73 4.18
N ARG A 154 11.35 13.29 4.68
CA ARG A 154 11.24 12.66 6.01
C ARG A 154 10.78 11.20 5.91
N PRO A 155 11.07 10.38 6.93
CA PRO A 155 10.51 9.03 7.02
C PRO A 155 8.98 9.05 7.04
N ASN A 156 8.37 7.90 6.77
CA ASN A 156 6.93 7.66 6.77
C ASN A 156 6.14 8.54 5.79
N TYR A 157 6.75 8.90 4.66
CA TYR A 157 6.14 9.65 3.56
C TYR A 157 5.75 11.09 3.95
N MET A 158 6.62 11.75 4.71
CA MET A 158 6.42 13.07 5.29
C MET A 158 7.45 14.09 4.75
N GLY A 159 7.26 15.38 5.01
CA GLY A 159 8.18 16.44 4.56
C GLY A 159 7.99 16.84 3.09
N HIS A 160 8.98 17.54 2.53
CA HIS A 160 8.95 17.92 1.12
C HIS A 160 8.87 16.67 0.24
N GLN A 161 7.96 16.70 -0.75
CA GLN A 161 7.75 15.59 -1.68
C GLN A 161 8.14 16.03 -3.08
N THR A 162 8.83 15.15 -3.79
CA THR A 162 9.20 15.39 -5.17
C THR A 162 9.03 14.15 -6.03
N LEU A 163 8.61 14.38 -7.27
CA LEU A 163 8.39 13.31 -8.23
C LEU A 163 9.72 12.92 -8.90
N ALA A 164 10.25 11.77 -8.55
CA ALA A 164 11.37 11.14 -9.23
C ALA A 164 10.87 10.33 -10.44
N ARG A 165 11.18 10.84 -11.65
CA ARG A 165 10.88 10.19 -12.94
C ARG A 165 12.07 9.36 -13.40
N ARG A 166 11.87 8.48 -14.39
CA ARG A 166 12.98 7.76 -15.02
C ARG A 166 14.11 8.71 -15.41
N GLY A 167 15.31 8.45 -14.91
CA GLY A 167 16.44 9.36 -15.06
C GLY A 167 17.48 9.17 -13.97
N GLU A 168 18.58 9.91 -14.13
CA GLU A 168 19.68 9.96 -13.18
C GLU A 168 19.66 11.29 -12.43
N TYR A 169 19.69 11.23 -11.10
CA TYR A 169 19.71 12.40 -10.23
C TYR A 169 21.02 12.36 -9.43
N PRO A 170 22.09 13.00 -9.93
CA PRO A 170 23.43 12.90 -9.35
C PRO A 170 23.54 13.60 -7.99
N ASP A 171 22.60 14.47 -7.67
CA ASP A 171 22.46 15.08 -6.35
C ASP A 171 20.97 15.40 -6.07
N ASN A 172 20.66 15.71 -4.81
CA ASN A 172 19.30 16.07 -4.41
C ASN A 172 18.87 17.46 -4.94
N GLN A 173 19.79 18.32 -5.41
CA GLN A 173 19.41 19.62 -6.01
C GLN A 173 18.76 19.43 -7.37
N HIS A 174 19.31 18.55 -8.21
CA HIS A 174 18.76 18.18 -9.51
C HIS A 174 17.41 17.47 -9.41
N LEU A 175 17.08 16.89 -8.25
CA LEU A 175 15.80 16.25 -8.00
C LEU A 175 14.78 17.19 -7.34
N MET A 176 15.16 17.92 -6.28
CA MET A 176 14.25 18.63 -5.35
C MET A 176 14.18 20.15 -5.59
N GLY A 177 14.99 20.70 -6.49
CA GLY A 177 14.78 22.06 -7.02
C GLY A 177 15.06 23.24 -6.08
N MET A 178 15.38 23.08 -4.78
CA MET A 178 16.10 24.07 -3.92
C MET A 178 16.40 23.53 -2.49
N SER A 179 17.49 24.05 -1.89
CA SER A 179 18.14 23.78 -0.57
C SER A 179 18.99 22.50 -0.42
N MET A 180 20.22 22.69 0.09
CA MET A 180 21.33 21.72 0.24
C MET A 180 21.19 20.74 1.43
N SER A 181 20.11 20.79 2.20
CA SER A 181 19.97 20.08 3.49
C SER A 181 19.18 18.78 3.42
N ASP A 182 18.49 18.52 2.32
CA ASP A 182 17.34 17.61 2.32
C ASP A 182 17.77 16.24 1.79
N CYS A 183 17.91 15.27 2.69
CA CYS A 183 18.17 13.88 2.34
C CYS A 183 16.84 13.18 2.01
N ILE A 184 16.85 12.29 1.02
CA ILE A 184 15.68 11.44 0.78
C ILE A 184 15.57 10.42 1.92
N ARG A 185 14.41 10.33 2.58
CA ARG A 185 14.19 9.46 3.75
C ARG A 185 13.04 8.47 3.59
N SER A 186 12.14 8.67 2.64
CA SER A 186 11.15 7.66 2.26
C SER A 186 10.73 7.82 0.79
N CYS A 187 10.14 6.79 0.20
CA CYS A 187 9.62 6.85 -1.18
C CYS A 187 8.36 6.00 -1.36
N ARG A 188 7.48 6.42 -2.27
CA ARG A 188 6.34 5.62 -2.74
C ARG A 188 6.44 5.35 -4.23
N MET A 189 6.22 4.12 -4.63
CA MET A 189 6.05 3.79 -6.04
C MET A 189 4.70 4.33 -6.52
N ILE A 190 4.69 5.01 -7.66
CA ILE A 190 3.45 5.49 -8.26
C ILE A 190 2.95 4.46 -9.28
N PRO A 191 1.79 3.80 -9.04
CA PRO A 191 1.27 2.80 -9.96
C PRO A 191 0.79 3.46 -11.25
N THR A 192 1.31 3.03 -12.41
CA THR A 192 0.79 3.45 -13.72
C THR A 192 -0.31 2.50 -14.19
N HIS A 193 -1.52 3.01 -14.43
CA HIS A 193 -2.62 2.23 -14.98
C HIS A 193 -2.85 2.54 -16.47
N LYS A 194 -3.07 1.51 -17.31
CA LYS A 194 -3.47 1.67 -18.73
C LYS A 194 -4.99 1.79 -18.88
N GLY A 195 -5.48 2.90 -19.43
CA GLY A 195 -6.86 2.99 -19.92
C GLY A 195 -7.30 4.43 -20.25
N GLN A 196 -8.43 4.56 -20.94
CA GLN A 196 -9.08 5.86 -21.24
C GLN A 196 -9.44 6.59 -19.93
N PHE A 197 -8.96 7.81 -19.78
CA PHE A 197 -9.24 8.65 -18.63
C PHE A 197 -9.98 9.90 -19.11
N ARG A 198 -10.81 10.51 -18.28
CA ARG A 198 -11.52 11.75 -18.63
C ARG A 198 -11.18 12.79 -17.60
N MET A 199 -10.19 13.63 -17.86
CA MET A 199 -9.79 14.71 -16.97
C MET A 199 -10.39 16.02 -17.46
N ARG A 200 -11.12 16.73 -16.59
CA ARG A 200 -11.58 18.09 -16.86
C ARG A 200 -10.65 19.06 -16.18
N MET A 201 -10.10 19.98 -16.95
CA MET A 201 -9.16 21.01 -16.50
C MET A 201 -9.84 22.37 -16.60
N TYR A 202 -9.58 23.23 -15.65
CA TYR A 202 -10.23 24.52 -15.49
C TYR A 202 -9.18 25.62 -15.35
N GLU A 203 -9.39 26.72 -16.06
CA GLU A 203 -8.50 27.89 -16.04
C GLU A 203 -8.47 28.62 -14.69
N ARG A 204 -9.49 28.44 -13.84
CA ARG A 204 -9.54 29.06 -12.51
C ARG A 204 -9.61 27.99 -11.43
N GLU A 205 -9.23 28.39 -10.22
CA GLU A 205 -9.39 27.57 -9.02
C GLU A 205 -10.87 27.19 -8.79
N ASN A 206 -11.11 26.17 -7.96
CA ASN A 206 -12.46 25.73 -7.58
C ASN A 206 -13.36 25.28 -8.75
N PHE A 207 -12.78 24.71 -9.81
CA PHE A 207 -13.49 24.18 -10.98
C PHE A 207 -14.31 25.24 -11.73
N ARG A 208 -13.81 26.48 -11.78
CA ARG A 208 -14.45 27.63 -12.42
C ARG A 208 -13.69 28.06 -13.68
N GLY A 209 -14.33 28.88 -14.51
CA GLY A 209 -13.74 29.35 -15.76
C GLY A 209 -13.91 28.36 -16.91
N GLN A 210 -13.13 28.54 -17.97
CA GLN A 210 -13.20 27.67 -19.14
C GLN A 210 -12.75 26.25 -18.78
N MET A 211 -13.54 25.27 -19.22
CA MET A 211 -13.32 23.86 -18.94
C MET A 211 -12.88 23.14 -20.21
N ASN A 212 -11.72 22.50 -20.14
CA ASN A 212 -11.14 21.68 -21.21
C ASN A 212 -11.12 20.22 -20.79
N GLU A 213 -11.46 19.33 -21.72
CA GLU A 213 -11.57 17.90 -21.43
C GLU A 213 -10.47 17.11 -22.13
N LEU A 214 -9.73 16.34 -21.33
CA LEU A 214 -8.62 15.50 -21.75
C LEU A 214 -9.02 14.04 -21.65
N LEU A 215 -9.14 13.38 -22.81
CA LEU A 215 -9.62 12.01 -22.95
C LEU A 215 -8.51 10.99 -23.27
N ASP A 216 -7.36 11.50 -23.70
CA ASP A 216 -6.20 10.76 -24.17
C ASP A 216 -4.91 11.46 -23.74
N ASP A 217 -3.77 10.95 -24.20
CA ASP A 217 -2.49 11.58 -23.90
C ASP A 217 -2.39 12.94 -24.61
N CYS A 218 -2.02 13.98 -23.85
CA CYS A 218 -1.77 15.32 -24.39
C CYS A 218 -0.33 15.73 -24.10
N ASP A 219 0.41 16.01 -25.17
CA ASP A 219 1.82 16.39 -25.10
C ASP A 219 2.02 17.84 -24.63
N SER A 220 1.01 18.70 -24.79
CA SER A 220 1.04 20.10 -24.35
C SER A 220 -0.39 20.63 -24.22
N ILE A 221 -0.78 20.94 -22.99
CA ILE A 221 -2.09 21.53 -22.68
C ILE A 221 -2.19 22.94 -23.28
N GLN A 222 -1.08 23.68 -23.29
CA GLN A 222 -1.01 25.01 -23.86
C GLN A 222 -1.21 24.99 -25.38
N ASP A 223 -0.58 24.06 -26.08
CA ASP A 223 -0.74 23.99 -27.54
C ASP A 223 -2.09 23.40 -27.95
N ARG A 224 -2.61 22.43 -27.20
CA ARG A 224 -3.86 21.74 -27.55
C ARG A 224 -5.11 22.53 -27.16
N PHE A 225 -5.07 23.20 -26.02
CA PHE A 225 -6.25 23.88 -25.46
C PHE A 225 -6.07 25.39 -25.35
N CYS A 226 -4.96 25.94 -25.85
CA CYS A 226 -4.60 27.37 -25.71
C CYS A 226 -4.63 27.85 -24.24
N MET A 227 -4.46 26.92 -23.30
CA MET A 227 -4.60 27.19 -21.88
C MET A 227 -3.22 27.47 -21.30
N SER A 228 -2.98 28.72 -20.91
CA SER A 228 -1.69 29.16 -20.36
C SER A 228 -1.42 28.60 -18.96
N ASP A 229 -2.48 28.33 -18.19
CA ASP A 229 -2.38 27.81 -16.83
C ASP A 229 -3.60 26.96 -16.46
N CYS A 230 -3.36 25.80 -15.84
CA CYS A 230 -4.41 24.94 -15.29
C CYS A 230 -4.49 25.14 -13.78
N GLN A 231 -5.52 25.85 -13.29
CA GLN A 231 -5.64 26.23 -11.88
C GLN A 231 -6.50 25.25 -11.06
N SER A 232 -7.34 24.44 -11.69
CA SER A 232 -7.95 23.28 -11.03
C SER A 232 -8.32 22.19 -12.03
N ALA A 233 -8.32 20.94 -11.60
CA ALA A 233 -8.70 19.83 -12.47
C ALA A 233 -9.43 18.73 -11.70
N HIS A 234 -10.38 18.08 -12.36
CA HIS A 234 -11.17 16.99 -11.81
C HIS A 234 -11.15 15.79 -12.75
N LEU A 235 -10.75 14.63 -12.22
CA LEU A 235 -10.70 13.38 -12.96
C LEU A 235 -12.06 12.66 -12.86
N HIS A 236 -12.71 12.47 -14.01
CA HIS A 236 -13.93 11.69 -14.14
C HIS A 236 -13.61 10.25 -14.54
N SER A 237 -14.16 9.26 -13.83
CA SER A 237 -14.12 7.87 -14.28
C SER A 237 -15.09 7.69 -15.45
N SER A 238 -14.59 7.33 -16.63
CA SER A 238 -15.44 6.98 -17.77
C SER A 238 -16.16 5.65 -17.51
N HIS A 239 -17.41 5.71 -17.06
CA HIS A 239 -18.35 4.59 -17.19
C HIS A 239 -19.15 4.76 -18.47
N SER A 240 -18.89 3.91 -19.47
CA SER A 240 -19.80 3.66 -20.58
C SER A 240 -19.96 2.15 -20.76
N SER A 241 -21.03 1.63 -20.14
CA SER A 241 -21.85 0.51 -20.60
C SER A 241 -21.15 -0.63 -21.35
N VAL A 242 -20.58 -1.58 -20.59
CA VAL A 242 -20.65 -3.01 -20.91
C VAL A 242 -21.13 -3.73 -19.66
N GLN A 243 -22.44 -3.91 -19.54
CA GLN A 243 -23.01 -4.84 -18.57
C GLN A 243 -22.74 -6.27 -19.06
N ARG A 244 -21.67 -6.89 -18.55
CA ARG A 244 -21.62 -8.30 -18.12
C ARG A 244 -20.23 -8.63 -17.57
N THR A 245 -20.06 -8.30 -16.30
CA THR A 245 -19.30 -8.97 -15.22
C THR A 245 -18.83 -7.88 -14.27
N ASN A 246 -19.74 -7.51 -13.36
CA ASN A 246 -19.40 -6.75 -12.17
C ASN A 246 -18.39 -7.56 -11.35
N GLN A 247 -17.11 -7.20 -11.42
CA GLN A 247 -16.10 -7.44 -10.37
C GLN A 247 -14.79 -6.72 -10.72
N ILE A 248 -14.85 -5.39 -10.88
CA ILE A 248 -13.64 -4.54 -10.77
C ILE A 248 -13.48 -4.20 -9.29
N GLN A 249 -12.83 -5.13 -8.58
CA GLN A 249 -11.82 -4.91 -7.55
C GLN A 249 -11.78 -3.50 -6.93
N ILE A 250 -12.77 -3.24 -6.07
CA ILE A 250 -12.49 -2.47 -4.86
C ILE A 250 -11.37 -3.28 -4.18
N MET A 251 -10.16 -2.74 -4.05
CA MET A 251 -9.22 -3.25 -3.04
C MET A 251 -9.90 -2.99 -1.70
N THR A 252 -10.80 -3.89 -1.30
CA THR A 252 -11.32 -3.97 0.06
C THR A 252 -10.07 -4.17 0.90
N MET A 253 -9.60 -3.10 1.54
CA MET A 253 -8.57 -3.24 2.58
C MET A 253 -9.08 -4.32 3.52
N GLY A 254 -8.25 -5.34 3.74
CA GLY A 254 -8.61 -6.38 4.69
C GLY A 254 -8.87 -5.73 6.03
N LYS A 255 -9.86 -6.21 6.77
CA LYS A 255 -10.13 -5.78 8.13
C LYS A 255 -10.32 -7.01 9.01
N ILE A 256 -9.49 -7.10 10.05
CA ILE A 256 -9.54 -8.13 11.07
C ILE A 256 -9.61 -7.48 12.45
N ILE A 257 -10.46 -8.04 13.31
CA ILE A 257 -10.62 -7.65 14.70
C ILE A 257 -10.26 -8.84 15.57
N PHE A 258 -9.29 -8.65 16.45
CA PHE A 258 -8.85 -9.63 17.45
C PHE A 258 -9.49 -9.33 18.80
N TYR A 259 -9.84 -10.37 19.54
CA TYR A 259 -10.45 -10.29 20.87
C TYR A 259 -9.64 -11.10 21.87
N GLU A 260 -9.49 -10.58 23.09
CA GLU A 260 -8.76 -11.28 24.16
C GLU A 260 -9.41 -12.59 24.55
N ASP A 261 -10.74 -12.60 24.69
CA ASP A 261 -11.49 -13.78 25.14
C ASP A 261 -12.20 -14.48 23.98
N ARG A 262 -12.74 -15.67 24.26
CA ARG A 262 -13.58 -16.42 23.31
C ARG A 262 -14.90 -15.70 23.09
N ASN A 263 -15.60 -16.05 22.00
CA ASN A 263 -16.92 -15.50 21.66
C ASN A 263 -16.94 -13.96 21.56
N PHE A 264 -15.83 -13.37 21.09
CA PHE A 264 -15.70 -11.94 20.79
C PHE A 264 -15.90 -11.05 22.02
N GLN A 265 -15.37 -11.48 23.16
CA GLN A 265 -15.44 -10.77 24.43
C GLN A 265 -14.06 -10.19 24.82
N GLY A 266 -14.05 -9.31 25.82
CA GLY A 266 -12.84 -8.70 26.35
C GLY A 266 -12.34 -7.52 25.51
N SER A 267 -11.09 -7.12 25.72
CA SER A 267 -10.47 -6.05 24.93
C SER A 267 -10.35 -6.47 23.46
N GLN A 268 -10.46 -5.51 22.56
CA GLN A 268 -10.37 -5.75 21.12
C GLN A 268 -9.30 -4.89 20.47
N TYR A 269 -8.69 -5.43 19.42
CA TYR A 269 -7.74 -4.73 18.57
C TYR A 269 -8.09 -4.93 17.10
N GLU A 270 -8.28 -3.82 16.39
CA GLU A 270 -8.59 -3.80 14.97
C GLU A 270 -7.35 -3.44 14.16
N THR A 271 -7.10 -4.18 13.07
CA THR A 271 -6.06 -3.82 12.09
C THR A 271 -6.47 -4.15 10.67
N SER A 272 -5.93 -3.37 9.74
CA SER A 272 -6.02 -3.59 8.30
C SER A 272 -4.65 -3.83 7.64
N SER A 273 -3.61 -3.99 8.46
CA SER A 273 -2.21 -4.06 8.03
C SER A 273 -1.47 -5.22 8.71
N ASP A 274 -0.26 -5.51 8.22
CA ASP A 274 0.63 -6.48 8.86
C ASP A 274 0.94 -6.04 10.29
N CYS A 275 0.82 -6.96 11.25
CA CYS A 275 1.11 -6.75 12.66
C CYS A 275 2.16 -7.78 13.10
N PRO A 276 3.44 -7.40 13.29
CA PRO A 276 4.50 -8.33 13.70
C PRO A 276 4.37 -8.76 15.17
N GLU A 277 3.65 -8.01 16.00
CA GLU A 277 3.49 -8.32 17.42
C GLU A 277 2.15 -7.80 17.96
N LEU A 278 1.26 -8.73 18.32
CA LEU A 278 -0.06 -8.41 18.91
C LEU A 278 0.02 -8.10 20.41
N THR A 279 1.06 -8.55 21.11
CA THR A 279 1.19 -8.42 22.57
C THR A 279 1.25 -6.97 23.06
N SER A 280 1.62 -6.03 22.18
CA SER A 280 1.59 -4.60 22.48
C SER A 280 0.16 -4.03 22.57
N TYR A 281 -0.83 -4.74 22.02
CA TYR A 281 -2.23 -4.29 21.94
C TYR A 281 -3.17 -5.15 22.78
N LEU A 282 -2.92 -6.46 22.84
CA LEU A 282 -3.72 -7.44 23.58
C LEU A 282 -2.83 -8.35 24.40
N THR A 283 -3.20 -8.64 25.64
CA THR A 283 -2.41 -9.55 26.50
C THR A 283 -2.44 -11.00 26.01
N ARG A 284 -3.53 -11.36 25.31
CA ARG A 284 -3.80 -12.66 24.69
C ARG A 284 -4.81 -12.46 23.57
N CYS A 285 -5.00 -13.45 22.73
CA CYS A 285 -6.06 -13.46 21.73
C CYS A 285 -6.71 -14.84 21.72
N HIS A 286 -8.04 -14.95 21.80
CA HIS A 286 -8.76 -16.23 21.77
C HIS A 286 -9.89 -16.29 20.75
N SER A 287 -10.30 -15.15 20.18
CA SER A 287 -11.23 -15.12 19.05
C SER A 287 -10.91 -13.96 18.10
N CYS A 288 -11.35 -14.08 16.85
CA CYS A 288 -11.19 -13.01 15.87
C CYS A 288 -12.34 -12.97 14.87
N LYS A 289 -12.58 -11.80 14.27
CA LYS A 289 -13.53 -11.58 13.18
C LYS A 289 -12.80 -10.99 11.99
N VAL A 290 -12.92 -11.62 10.83
CA VAL A 290 -12.46 -11.04 9.57
C VAL A 290 -13.65 -10.43 8.88
N GLU A 291 -13.76 -9.10 8.90
CA GLU A 291 -14.86 -8.37 8.26
C GLU A 291 -14.70 -8.33 6.74
N SER A 292 -13.46 -8.18 6.26
CA SER A 292 -13.11 -8.11 4.84
C SER A 292 -11.69 -8.63 4.58
N GLY A 293 -11.45 -9.10 3.35
CA GLY A 293 -10.14 -9.57 2.91
C GLY A 293 -9.75 -10.94 3.47
N SER A 294 -8.46 -11.24 3.34
CA SER A 294 -7.83 -12.49 3.74
C SER A 294 -6.59 -12.18 4.58
N PHE A 295 -6.36 -12.95 5.63
CA PHE A 295 -5.25 -12.76 6.56
C PHE A 295 -4.54 -14.07 6.83
N MET A 296 -3.23 -14.00 7.04
CA MET A 296 -2.45 -15.06 7.65
C MET A 296 -2.19 -14.69 9.10
N VAL A 297 -2.53 -15.57 10.05
CA VAL A 297 -2.24 -15.36 11.47
C VAL A 297 -1.23 -16.41 11.96
N TYR A 298 -0.43 -16.02 12.93
CA TYR A 298 0.71 -16.79 13.42
C TYR A 298 0.68 -16.86 14.94
N ASP A 299 1.11 -17.99 15.49
CA ASP A 299 1.17 -18.22 16.94
C ASP A 299 2.45 -17.68 17.60
N ARG A 300 3.42 -17.18 16.82
CA ARG A 300 4.60 -16.46 17.32
C ARG A 300 4.71 -15.04 16.76
N PRO A 301 5.42 -14.14 17.45
CA PRO A 301 5.76 -12.84 16.90
C PRO A 301 6.58 -12.94 15.61
N ASN A 302 6.65 -11.85 14.86
CA ASN A 302 7.44 -11.70 13.64
C ASN A 302 7.10 -12.72 12.54
N TYR A 303 5.83 -13.13 12.46
CA TYR A 303 5.30 -14.01 11.41
C TYR A 303 5.93 -15.42 11.42
N MET A 304 6.30 -15.87 12.62
CA MET A 304 6.95 -17.16 12.84
C MET A 304 5.95 -18.18 13.42
N GLY A 305 6.35 -19.45 13.41
CA GLY A 305 5.59 -20.52 14.05
C GLY A 305 4.48 -21.10 13.16
N ASN A 306 3.43 -21.64 13.79
CA ASN A 306 2.32 -22.22 13.07
C ASN A 306 1.49 -21.13 12.41
N GLN A 307 1.05 -21.40 11.18
CA GLN A 307 0.37 -20.43 10.33
C GLN A 307 -1.07 -20.88 10.09
N TYR A 308 -2.01 -19.93 10.17
CA TYR A 308 -3.43 -20.17 9.95
C TYR A 308 -4.01 -19.16 8.98
N PHE A 309 -4.65 -19.66 7.93
CA PHE A 309 -5.29 -18.84 6.92
C PHE A 309 -6.72 -18.50 7.34
N MET A 310 -7.00 -17.20 7.44
CA MET A 310 -8.28 -16.65 7.85
C MET A 310 -8.92 -15.90 6.68
N LYS A 311 -10.12 -16.31 6.31
CA LYS A 311 -10.97 -15.61 5.32
C LYS A 311 -12.04 -14.82 6.06
N ARG A 312 -12.76 -13.96 5.33
CA ARG A 312 -13.98 -13.31 5.84
C ARG A 312 -14.86 -14.31 6.59
N GLY A 313 -15.16 -14.02 7.86
CA GLY A 313 -15.85 -14.93 8.74
C GLY A 313 -15.63 -14.61 10.22
N GLU A 314 -16.36 -15.33 11.07
CA GLU A 314 -16.29 -15.22 12.53
C GLU A 314 -15.63 -16.46 13.12
N TYR A 315 -14.58 -16.26 13.92
CA TYR A 315 -13.79 -17.32 14.54
C TYR A 315 -13.89 -17.20 16.07
N SER A 316 -14.99 -17.70 16.64
CA SER A 316 -15.36 -17.53 18.05
C SER A 316 -14.49 -18.33 19.03
N ASP A 317 -13.91 -19.44 18.58
CA ASP A 317 -12.97 -20.27 19.34
C ASP A 317 -12.03 -21.01 18.37
N TYR A 318 -11.00 -20.33 17.90
CA TYR A 318 -10.10 -20.94 16.92
C TYR A 318 -9.21 -22.04 17.52
N MET A 319 -9.02 -22.07 18.86
CA MET A 319 -8.26 -23.13 19.53
C MET A 319 -8.93 -24.50 19.35
N SER A 320 -10.25 -24.58 19.51
CA SER A 320 -11.00 -25.82 19.27
C SER A 320 -11.20 -26.12 17.78
N MET A 321 -11.31 -25.09 16.93
CA MET A 321 -11.60 -25.24 15.50
C MET A 321 -10.37 -25.56 14.62
N MET A 322 -9.18 -25.07 14.99
CA MET A 322 -7.94 -25.19 14.21
C MET A 322 -6.86 -26.04 14.92
N GLY A 323 -7.15 -26.57 16.11
CA GLY A 323 -6.18 -27.33 16.90
C GLY A 323 -4.98 -26.50 17.38
N MET A 324 -5.17 -25.19 17.55
CA MET A 324 -4.13 -24.28 18.05
C MET A 324 -3.87 -24.52 19.53
N SER A 325 -2.60 -24.70 19.89
CA SER A 325 -2.17 -24.84 21.29
C SER A 325 -1.86 -23.51 21.97
N ASP A 326 -1.71 -22.43 21.21
CA ASP A 326 -1.25 -21.12 21.70
C ASP A 326 -2.03 -19.97 21.06
N CYS A 327 -1.88 -18.76 21.58
CA CYS A 327 -2.58 -17.57 21.12
C CYS A 327 -1.94 -16.95 19.86
N ILE A 328 -2.75 -16.25 19.07
CA ILE A 328 -2.26 -15.46 17.93
C ILE A 328 -1.34 -14.34 18.42
N ARG A 329 -0.14 -14.24 17.84
CA ARG A 329 0.91 -13.27 18.20
C ARG A 329 1.32 -12.35 17.07
N SER A 330 1.08 -12.72 15.81
CA SER A 330 1.30 -11.84 14.67
C SER A 330 0.35 -12.14 13.52
N CYS A 331 0.15 -11.19 12.60
CA CYS A 331 -0.69 -11.38 11.42
C CYS A 331 -0.16 -10.64 10.19
N ARG A 332 -0.39 -11.20 9.00
CA ARG A 332 -0.15 -10.54 7.71
C ARG A 332 -1.46 -10.40 6.95
N THR A 333 -1.66 -9.25 6.34
CA THR A 333 -2.70 -9.11 5.32
C THR A 333 -2.25 -9.83 4.06
N ILE A 334 -3.17 -10.57 3.44
CA ILE A 334 -2.93 -11.22 2.16
C ILE A 334 -3.52 -10.31 1.08
N PRO A 335 -2.70 -9.66 0.24
CA PRO A 335 -3.20 -8.77 -0.79
C PRO A 335 -4.13 -9.50 -1.74
N MET A 336 -5.25 -8.85 -2.08
CA MET A 336 -6.16 -9.36 -3.11
C MET A 336 -5.41 -9.48 -4.43
N HIS A 337 -5.41 -10.67 -5.01
CA HIS A 337 -4.71 -10.93 -6.27
C HIS A 337 -5.70 -11.12 -7.43
N SER A 338 -5.67 -10.16 -8.36
CA SER A 338 -6.40 -10.19 -9.62
C SER A 338 -5.42 -10.39 -10.78
N GLY A 339 -5.09 -11.64 -11.06
CA GLY A 339 -4.11 -11.90 -12.10
C GLY A 339 -3.94 -13.38 -12.35
N SER A 340 -2.90 -13.69 -13.11
CA SER A 340 -2.44 -15.06 -13.27
C SER A 340 -1.98 -15.61 -11.92
N TYR A 341 -2.15 -16.91 -11.74
CA TYR A 341 -1.49 -17.63 -10.67
C TYR A 341 -0.40 -18.45 -11.34
N LYS A 342 0.84 -18.32 -10.87
CA LYS A 342 1.97 -18.99 -11.48
C LYS A 342 3.04 -19.34 -10.43
N MET A 343 3.33 -20.62 -10.28
CA MET A 343 4.38 -21.12 -9.40
C MET A 343 5.21 -22.19 -10.10
N ARG A 344 6.53 -22.19 -9.88
CA ARG A 344 7.43 -23.30 -10.22
C ARG A 344 7.84 -24.02 -8.97
N ILE A 345 7.76 -25.34 -9.00
CA ILE A 345 8.13 -26.22 -7.89
C ILE A 345 9.29 -27.11 -8.32
N TYR A 346 10.17 -27.39 -7.37
CA TYR A 346 11.41 -28.11 -7.61
C TYR A 346 11.60 -29.22 -6.59
N GLU A 347 12.07 -30.37 -7.08
CA GLU A 347 12.29 -31.57 -6.27
C GLU A 347 13.39 -31.37 -5.21
N ARG A 348 14.39 -30.54 -5.51
CA ARG A 348 15.53 -30.28 -4.62
C ARG A 348 15.60 -28.81 -4.23
N GLU A 349 16.36 -28.53 -3.18
CA GLU A 349 16.72 -27.17 -2.79
C GLU A 349 17.48 -26.43 -3.91
N ASN A 350 17.55 -25.10 -3.81
CA ASN A 350 18.22 -24.22 -4.77
C ASN A 350 17.75 -24.39 -6.22
N PHE A 351 16.46 -24.67 -6.41
CA PHE A 351 15.82 -24.85 -7.72
C PHE A 351 16.40 -26.02 -8.53
N GLY A 352 16.93 -27.04 -7.85
CA GLY A 352 17.49 -28.23 -8.47
C GLY A 352 16.48 -29.37 -8.67
N GLY A 353 16.89 -30.39 -9.43
CA GLY A 353 16.08 -31.59 -9.67
C GLY A 353 14.96 -31.38 -10.69
N GLN A 354 13.92 -32.23 -10.63
CA GLN A 354 12.76 -32.09 -11.51
C GLN A 354 12.04 -30.76 -11.22
N MET A 355 11.69 -30.03 -12.29
CA MET A 355 10.92 -28.78 -12.23
C MET A 355 9.54 -28.99 -12.85
N ASN A 356 8.50 -28.48 -12.18
CA ASN A 356 7.16 -28.38 -12.75
C ASN A 356 6.60 -26.97 -12.54
N GLU A 357 5.90 -26.47 -13.56
CA GLU A 357 5.18 -25.19 -13.50
C GLU A 357 3.68 -25.45 -13.29
N MET A 358 3.05 -24.67 -12.41
CA MET A 358 1.66 -24.83 -12.05
C MET A 358 0.92 -23.49 -11.96
N ASN A 359 -0.30 -23.49 -12.50
CA ASN A 359 -1.18 -22.32 -12.59
C ASN A 359 -2.55 -22.56 -11.94
N GLU A 360 -2.75 -23.77 -11.42
CA GLU A 360 -4.01 -24.28 -10.86
C GLU A 360 -3.77 -24.93 -9.50
N ASP A 361 -4.85 -25.18 -8.76
CA ASP A 361 -4.78 -25.95 -7.52
C ASP A 361 -4.30 -27.38 -7.82
N CYS A 362 -3.48 -27.93 -6.91
CA CYS A 362 -2.94 -29.27 -6.99
C CYS A 362 -3.32 -30.04 -5.72
N THR A 363 -4.20 -31.02 -5.84
CA THR A 363 -4.65 -31.85 -4.71
C THR A 363 -3.62 -32.90 -4.28
N ASN A 364 -2.73 -33.32 -5.19
CA ASN A 364 -1.68 -34.29 -4.92
C ASN A 364 -0.49 -34.11 -5.90
N ILE A 365 0.65 -33.66 -5.38
CA ILE A 365 1.87 -33.39 -6.15
C ILE A 365 2.49 -34.68 -6.69
N GLN A 366 2.51 -35.73 -5.88
CA GLN A 366 3.07 -37.04 -6.28
C GLN A 366 2.28 -37.64 -7.43
N GLU A 367 0.95 -37.53 -7.42
CA GLU A 367 0.10 -38.08 -8.47
C GLU A 367 0.20 -37.25 -9.76
N ARG A 368 0.14 -35.91 -9.66
CA ARG A 368 0.11 -35.01 -10.82
C ARG A 368 1.46 -34.87 -11.50
N TYR A 369 2.54 -34.78 -10.73
CA TYR A 369 3.87 -34.44 -11.23
C TYR A 369 4.90 -35.56 -11.06
N ARG A 370 4.52 -36.69 -10.44
CA ARG A 370 5.43 -37.78 -10.06
C ARG A 370 6.59 -37.32 -9.16
N MET A 371 6.39 -36.23 -8.44
CA MET A 371 7.35 -35.60 -7.54
C MET A 371 7.03 -35.97 -6.09
N SER A 372 7.95 -36.69 -5.44
CA SER A 372 7.77 -37.22 -4.08
C SER A 372 8.10 -36.26 -2.96
N ASP A 373 8.91 -35.26 -3.27
CA ASP A 373 9.32 -34.23 -2.35
C ASP A 373 9.48 -32.93 -3.12
N CYS A 374 8.97 -31.84 -2.55
CA CYS A 374 9.11 -30.51 -3.08
C CYS A 374 9.88 -29.71 -2.04
N GLN A 375 11.08 -29.25 -2.39
CA GLN A 375 12.04 -28.66 -1.44
C GLN A 375 12.33 -27.18 -1.71
N SER A 376 12.05 -26.70 -2.92
CA SER A 376 12.14 -25.29 -3.27
C SER A 376 11.07 -24.89 -4.29
N CYS A 377 10.72 -23.59 -4.32
CA CYS A 377 9.78 -23.07 -5.31
C CYS A 377 10.07 -21.59 -5.65
N ASN A 378 9.56 -21.18 -6.80
CA ASN A 378 9.53 -19.79 -7.21
C ASN A 378 8.08 -19.41 -7.52
N VAL A 379 7.51 -18.54 -6.70
CA VAL A 379 6.18 -17.98 -6.91
C VAL A 379 6.34 -16.76 -7.81
N MET A 380 6.01 -16.93 -9.08
CA MET A 380 6.10 -15.86 -10.07
C MET A 380 4.90 -14.92 -9.96
N ASP A 381 3.71 -15.45 -9.67
CA ASP A 381 2.49 -14.66 -9.57
C ASP A 381 1.43 -15.30 -8.65
N GLY A 382 0.67 -14.44 -7.98
CA GLY A 382 -0.40 -14.81 -7.05
C GLY A 382 0.06 -15.28 -5.66
N ASN A 383 -0.93 -15.55 -4.82
CA ASN A 383 -0.77 -16.00 -3.44
C ASN A 383 -1.16 -17.48 -3.32
N TRP A 384 -0.33 -18.28 -2.65
CA TRP A 384 -0.50 -19.72 -2.59
C TRP A 384 -0.38 -20.27 -1.17
N LEU A 385 -1.07 -21.36 -0.91
CA LEU A 385 -0.91 -22.19 0.28
C LEU A 385 -0.37 -23.55 -0.13
N MET A 386 0.75 -23.96 0.48
CA MET A 386 1.26 -25.32 0.38
C MET A 386 0.85 -26.10 1.62
N TYR A 387 0.51 -27.36 1.47
CA TYR A 387 -0.02 -28.22 2.53
C TYR A 387 0.78 -29.50 2.66
N GLU A 388 0.99 -29.91 3.90
CA GLU A 388 1.74 -31.11 4.27
C GLU A 388 1.10 -32.41 3.73
N GLN A 389 -0.23 -32.46 3.64
CA GLN A 389 -0.96 -33.64 3.20
C GLN A 389 -1.69 -33.40 1.88
N PRO A 390 -2.03 -34.46 1.13
CA PRO A 390 -2.92 -34.36 -0.02
C PRO A 390 -4.28 -33.74 0.35
N ASN A 391 -4.97 -33.17 -0.64
CA ASN A 391 -6.30 -32.58 -0.50
C ASN A 391 -6.38 -31.43 0.52
N PHE A 392 -5.33 -30.60 0.59
CA PHE A 392 -5.26 -29.36 1.36
C PHE A 392 -5.39 -29.56 2.88
N ARG A 393 -4.72 -30.58 3.41
CA ARG A 393 -4.77 -30.98 4.83
C ARG A 393 -3.40 -30.88 5.50
N GLY A 394 -3.40 -30.97 6.83
CA GLY A 394 -2.19 -30.89 7.64
C GLY A 394 -1.70 -29.45 7.78
N LYS A 395 -0.43 -29.29 8.15
CA LYS A 395 0.17 -27.97 8.27
C LYS A 395 0.20 -27.26 6.93
N MET A 396 0.04 -25.94 6.98
CA MET A 396 0.05 -25.09 5.80
C MET A 396 1.19 -24.09 5.86
N MET A 397 1.67 -23.70 4.68
CA MET A 397 2.68 -22.67 4.50
C MET A 397 2.20 -21.66 3.48
N TYR A 398 2.21 -20.38 3.87
CA TYR A 398 1.86 -19.28 3.00
C TYR A 398 3.03 -18.86 2.11
N MET A 399 2.79 -18.84 0.80
CA MET A 399 3.78 -18.52 -0.23
C MET A 399 3.35 -17.26 -0.99
N ARG A 400 4.09 -16.17 -0.76
CA ARG A 400 4.00 -14.90 -1.50
C ARG A 400 4.83 -14.96 -2.79
N PRO A 401 4.60 -14.05 -3.77
CA PRO A 401 5.52 -13.89 -4.89
C PRO A 401 6.97 -13.75 -4.41
N GLY A 402 7.89 -14.52 -4.99
CA GLY A 402 9.28 -14.59 -4.56
C GLY A 402 9.93 -15.96 -4.72
N GLU A 403 11.21 -15.99 -4.38
CA GLU A 403 12.10 -17.16 -4.50
C GLU A 403 12.32 -17.85 -3.14
N TYR A 404 12.01 -19.14 -3.07
CA TYR A 404 12.13 -19.96 -1.86
C TYR A 404 13.10 -21.10 -2.11
N LYS A 405 14.38 -20.89 -1.79
CA LYS A 405 15.47 -21.81 -2.10
C LYS A 405 15.52 -23.06 -1.22
N SER A 406 15.02 -22.97 0.02
CA SER A 406 14.87 -24.11 0.93
C SER A 406 13.68 -23.89 1.85
N PHE A 407 12.78 -24.87 1.93
CA PHE A 407 11.70 -24.84 2.92
C PHE A 407 12.16 -25.15 4.34
N ARG A 408 13.32 -25.82 4.49
CA ARG A 408 13.89 -26.17 5.80
C ARG A 408 14.34 -24.93 6.57
N GLU A 409 14.97 -23.98 5.88
CA GLU A 409 15.42 -22.70 6.46
C GLU A 409 14.24 -21.85 6.97
N MET A 410 13.04 -22.08 6.45
CA MET A 410 11.81 -21.42 6.90
C MET A 410 11.11 -22.11 8.08
N GLY A 411 11.80 -23.02 8.78
CA GLY A 411 11.28 -23.69 9.96
C GLY A 411 10.39 -24.90 9.69
N MET A 412 10.32 -25.38 8.44
CA MET A 412 9.55 -26.56 8.04
C MET A 412 10.44 -27.82 7.94
N ASN A 413 11.28 -28.03 8.95
CA ASN A 413 12.20 -29.15 8.99
C ASN A 413 11.45 -30.49 8.93
N GLY A 414 11.74 -31.28 7.89
CA GLY A 414 11.20 -32.63 7.71
C GLY A 414 9.74 -32.69 7.23
N GLN A 415 9.09 -31.55 6.96
CA GLN A 415 7.75 -31.55 6.36
C GLN A 415 7.86 -31.73 4.84
N ARG A 416 6.99 -32.60 4.31
CA ARG A 416 6.82 -32.77 2.86
C ARG A 416 5.54 -32.09 2.45
N PHE A 417 5.59 -31.25 1.43
CA PHE A 417 4.39 -30.65 0.88
C PHE A 417 3.82 -31.56 -0.20
N MET A 418 2.53 -31.88 -0.08
CA MET A 418 1.83 -32.86 -0.91
C MET A 418 0.67 -32.26 -1.70
N SER A 419 0.15 -31.09 -1.32
CA SER A 419 -0.86 -30.37 -2.09
C SER A 419 -0.67 -28.86 -2.01
N MET A 420 -1.21 -28.13 -2.97
CA MET A 420 -1.07 -26.67 -3.06
C MET A 420 -2.33 -26.02 -3.61
N LYS A 421 -2.74 -24.89 -3.04
CA LYS A 421 -3.98 -24.20 -3.39
C LYS A 421 -3.73 -22.73 -3.64
N ARG A 422 -4.39 -22.17 -4.64
CA ARG A 422 -4.42 -20.73 -4.85
C ARG A 422 -5.30 -20.08 -3.79
N ILE A 423 -4.84 -18.97 -3.24
CA ILE A 423 -5.66 -18.12 -2.39
C ILE A 423 -6.52 -17.25 -3.31
N MET A 424 -7.65 -17.81 -3.73
CA MET A 424 -8.66 -17.07 -4.47
C MET A 424 -9.65 -16.44 -3.48
N ASP A 425 -9.88 -15.14 -3.62
CA ASP A 425 -10.95 -14.45 -2.92
C ASP A 425 -12.28 -14.93 -3.50
N SER A 426 -13.01 -15.73 -2.71
CA SER A 426 -14.39 -16.06 -2.99
C SER A 426 -15.23 -14.86 -2.59
N CYS A 427 -15.51 -13.97 -3.55
CA CYS A 427 -16.56 -12.97 -3.44
C CYS A 427 -17.91 -13.69 -3.34
N ASN A 428 -18.30 -14.09 -2.13
CA ASN A 428 -19.69 -14.39 -1.80
C ASN A 428 -20.28 -13.23 -1.01
#